data_AF-A0A916CGD9-F1
#
_entry.id   AF-A0A916CGD9-F1
#
_cell.length_a   1.000
_cell.length_b   1.000
_cell.length_c   1.000
_cell.angle_alpha   90.00
_cell.angle_beta   90.00
_cell.angle_gamma   90.00
#
_symmetry.space_group_name_H-M   'P 1'
#
loop_
_entity.id
_entity.type
_entity.pdbx_description
1 polymer ?
#
loop_
_entity_poly.entity_id
_entity_poly.type
_entity_poly.pdbx_seq_one_letter_code
_entity_poly.pdbx_strand_id
1 'polypeptide(L)'
;MKRSEILEVMRQIKLLLERHRVKFWAKEFNYLEEDLKNAYASGSNNRKREGLEQILKIFGGMGSFSDLYINEAAGHEISPDEQTSVNQELDKLKSQLYLLVQEERTELNTGE
;
A
#
# COMPACT_ATOMS: atom_id res chain seq x y z
N MET A 1 13.15 4.87 10.22
CA MET A 1 12.64 3.67 10.94
C MET A 1 11.62 3.08 9.96
N LYS A 2 11.99 2.05 9.18
CA LYS A 2 11.28 1.72 7.93
C LYS A 2 9.81 1.39 8.11
N ARG A 3 9.44 0.72 9.21
CA ARG A 3 8.04 0.52 9.61
C ARG A 3 7.22 1.81 9.59
N SER A 4 7.73 2.88 10.20
CA SER A 4 7.01 4.16 10.28
C SER A 4 6.82 4.78 8.91
N GLU A 5 7.80 4.63 8.02
CA GLU A 5 7.76 5.13 6.64
C GLU A 5 6.75 4.34 5.80
N ILE A 6 6.74 2.99 5.93
CA ILE A 6 5.74 2.12 5.30
C ILE A 6 4.33 2.52 5.74
N LEU A 7 4.10 2.65 7.05
CA LEU A 7 2.78 3.04 7.59
C LEU A 7 2.34 4.42 7.10
N GLU A 8 3.27 5.37 6.97
CA GLU A 8 2.94 6.70 6.46
C GLU A 8 2.56 6.68 4.98
N VAL A 9 3.27 5.92 4.14
CA VAL A 9 2.90 5.76 2.71
C VAL A 9 1.55 5.05 2.58
N MET A 10 1.30 4.01 3.37
CA MET A 10 -0.01 3.33 3.41
C MET A 10 -1.14 4.30 3.80
N ARG A 11 -0.90 5.18 4.78
CA ARG A 11 -1.86 6.21 5.18
C ARG A 11 -2.13 7.20 4.05
N GLN A 12 -1.09 7.66 3.34
CA GLN A 12 -1.25 8.57 2.20
C GLN A 12 -2.05 7.93 1.06
N ILE A 13 -1.74 6.68 0.72
CA ILE A 13 -2.52 5.90 -0.26
C ILE A 13 -3.98 5.82 0.17
N LYS A 14 -4.24 5.38 1.40
CA LYS A 14 -5.61 5.26 1.92
C LYS A 14 -6.38 6.58 1.82
N LEU A 15 -5.77 7.70 2.23
CA LEU A 15 -6.42 9.01 2.16
C LEU A 15 -6.75 9.42 0.71
N LEU A 16 -5.87 9.11 -0.24
CA LEU A 16 -6.11 9.35 -1.67
C LEU A 16 -7.28 8.48 -2.18
N LEU A 17 -7.30 7.20 -1.81
CA LEU A 17 -8.37 6.26 -2.18
C LEU A 17 -9.73 6.68 -1.59
N GLU A 18 -9.76 7.08 -0.32
CA GLU A 18 -10.98 7.54 0.36
C GLU A 18 -11.52 8.82 -0.27
N ARG A 19 -10.64 9.78 -0.58
CA ARG A 19 -11.01 11.04 -1.27
C ARG A 19 -11.73 10.79 -2.59
N HIS A 20 -11.32 9.77 -3.33
CA HIS A 20 -11.89 9.44 -4.65
C HIS A 20 -12.89 8.26 -4.61
N ARG A 21 -13.36 7.86 -3.43
CA ARG A 21 -14.33 6.77 -3.19
C ARG A 21 -13.90 5.39 -3.73
N VAL A 22 -12.60 5.10 -3.75
CA VAL A 22 -12.07 3.77 -4.10
C VAL A 22 -12.20 2.81 -2.91
N LYS A 23 -13.43 2.40 -2.61
CA LYS A 23 -13.80 1.73 -1.34
C LYS A 23 -13.10 0.39 -1.11
N PHE A 24 -12.96 -0.44 -2.15
CA PHE A 24 -12.36 -1.76 -2.03
C PHE A 24 -10.91 -1.65 -1.52
N TRP A 25 -10.08 -0.90 -2.24
CA TRP A 25 -8.67 -0.74 -1.87
C TRP A 25 -8.48 0.03 -0.57
N ALA A 26 -9.31 1.05 -0.28
CA ALA A 26 -9.25 1.74 1.01
C ALA A 26 -9.50 0.76 2.18
N LYS A 27 -10.43 -0.19 2.02
CA LYS A 27 -10.70 -1.24 3.00
C LYS A 27 -9.55 -2.24 3.12
N GLU A 28 -8.99 -2.69 1.99
CA GLU A 28 -7.81 -3.58 2.01
C GLU A 28 -6.61 -2.93 2.71
N PHE A 29 -6.35 -1.65 2.49
CA PHE A 29 -5.29 -0.92 3.18
C PHE A 29 -5.51 -0.81 4.70
N ASN A 30 -6.75 -0.72 5.17
CA ASN A 30 -7.04 -0.80 6.62
C ASN A 30 -6.60 -2.14 7.21
N TYR A 31 -6.96 -3.24 6.55
CA TYR A 31 -6.58 -4.58 7.01
C TYR A 31 -5.06 -4.78 7.01
N LEU A 32 -4.39 -4.37 5.93
CA LEU A 32 -2.94 -4.48 5.82
C LEU A 32 -2.21 -3.64 6.88
N GLU A 33 -2.71 -2.43 7.16
CA GLU A 33 -2.11 -1.54 8.17
C GLU A 33 -2.23 -2.14 9.57
N GLU A 34 -3.41 -2.68 9.92
CA GLU A 34 -3.64 -3.38 11.18
C GLU A 34 -2.79 -4.66 11.30
N ASP A 35 -2.73 -5.47 10.24
CA ASP A 35 -1.92 -6.70 10.22
C ASP A 35 -0.44 -6.38 10.44
N LEU A 36 0.08 -5.37 9.73
CA LEU A 36 1.46 -4.93 9.88
C LEU A 36 1.73 -4.43 11.30
N LYS A 37 0.84 -3.61 11.88
CA LYS A 37 1.00 -3.12 13.27
C LYS A 37 1.06 -4.29 14.26
N ASN A 38 0.17 -5.27 14.13
CA ASN A 38 0.14 -6.46 14.96
C ASN A 38 1.40 -7.32 14.77
N ALA A 39 1.89 -7.43 13.53
CA ALA A 39 3.10 -8.17 13.21
C ALA A 39 4.33 -7.58 13.91
N TYR A 40 4.52 -6.27 13.87
CA TYR A 40 5.61 -5.61 14.59
C TYR A 40 5.46 -5.66 16.11
N ALA A 41 4.22 -5.60 16.62
CA ALA A 41 3.96 -5.70 18.06
C ALA A 41 4.29 -7.09 18.63
N SER A 42 4.28 -8.14 17.79
CA SER A 42 4.56 -9.52 18.22
C SER A 42 6.01 -9.79 18.64
N GLY A 43 6.95 -8.93 18.24
CA GLY A 43 8.39 -9.15 18.42
C GLY A 43 9.01 -10.24 17.53
N SER A 44 8.21 -11.04 16.81
CA SER A 44 8.67 -12.13 15.95
C SER A 44 9.09 -11.65 14.56
N ASN A 45 10.32 -11.96 14.14
CA ASN A 45 10.79 -11.64 12.78
C ASN A 45 9.99 -12.39 11.71
N ASN A 46 9.59 -13.65 11.96
CA ASN A 46 8.72 -14.39 11.05
C ASN A 46 7.38 -13.69 10.86
N ARG A 47 6.75 -13.22 11.93
CA ARG A 47 5.46 -12.54 11.82
C ARG A 47 5.58 -11.20 11.07
N LYS A 48 6.67 -10.46 11.28
CA LYS A 48 6.98 -9.24 10.52
C LYS A 48 7.13 -9.53 9.02
N ARG A 49 7.87 -10.58 8.65
CA ARG A 49 8.02 -11.02 7.26
C ARG A 49 6.67 -11.36 6.64
N GLU A 50 5.83 -12.13 7.33
CA GLU A 50 4.48 -12.47 6.87
C GLU A 50 3.64 -11.20 6.61
N GLY A 51 3.67 -10.23 7.53
CA GLY A 51 2.93 -8.97 7.35
C GLY A 51 3.41 -8.17 6.12
N LEU A 52 4.73 -8.10 5.91
CA LEU A 52 5.31 -7.46 4.72
C LEU A 52 4.96 -8.22 3.43
N GLU A 53 4.92 -9.56 3.48
CA GLU A 53 4.51 -10.38 2.35
C GLU A 53 3.04 -10.18 1.96
N GLN A 54 2.14 -9.98 2.92
CA GLN A 54 0.75 -9.64 2.62
C GLN A 54 0.64 -8.33 1.82
N ILE A 55 1.47 -7.34 2.15
CA ILE A 55 1.53 -6.09 1.38
C ILE A 55 2.11 -6.34 -0.02
N LEU A 56 3.12 -7.18 -0.17
CA LEU A 56 3.67 -7.48 -1.50
C LEU A 56 2.71 -8.25 -2.40
N LYS A 57 1.81 -9.08 -1.83
CA LYS A 57 0.82 -9.84 -2.60
C LYS A 57 -0.13 -8.95 -3.40
N ILE A 58 -0.48 -7.76 -2.89
CA ILE A 58 -1.40 -6.88 -3.61
C ILE A 58 -0.77 -6.22 -4.85
N PHE A 59 0.55 -6.31 -5.04
CA PHE A 59 1.24 -5.78 -6.23
C PHE A 59 1.34 -6.77 -7.40
N GLY A 60 0.94 -8.04 -7.21
CA GLY A 60 1.05 -9.08 -8.23
C GLY A 60 -0.29 -9.59 -8.75
N GLY A 61 -0.33 -10.01 -10.03
CA GLY A 61 -1.51 -10.62 -10.67
C GLY A 61 -2.38 -9.63 -11.45
N MET A 62 -3.38 -10.15 -12.17
CA MET A 62 -4.35 -9.36 -12.94
C MET A 62 -5.40 -8.77 -11.99
N GLY A 63 -5.64 -7.45 -12.07
CA GLY A 63 -6.55 -6.75 -11.17
C GLY A 63 -5.90 -6.43 -9.82
N SER A 64 -4.57 -6.40 -9.79
CA SER A 64 -3.79 -6.06 -8.59
C SER A 64 -3.90 -4.57 -8.26
N PHE A 65 -3.38 -4.18 -7.10
CA PHE A 65 -3.30 -2.77 -6.72
C PHE A 65 -2.43 -1.97 -7.71
N SER A 66 -1.44 -2.62 -8.33
CA SER A 66 -0.61 -2.02 -9.38
C SER A 66 -1.45 -1.52 -10.56
N ASP A 67 -2.49 -2.27 -10.91
CA ASP A 67 -3.38 -1.98 -12.04
C ASP A 67 -4.42 -0.89 -11.73
N LEU A 68 -4.53 -0.45 -10.47
CA LEU A 68 -5.52 0.52 -10.07
C LEU A 68 -5.27 1.86 -10.77
N TYR A 69 -6.26 2.30 -11.54
CA TYR A 69 -6.30 3.62 -12.15
C TYR A 69 -7.58 4.36 -11.74
N ILE A 70 -7.43 5.50 -11.07
CA ILE A 70 -8.53 6.31 -10.58
C ILE A 70 -9.11 7.13 -11.74
N ASN A 71 -10.25 6.68 -12.27
CA ASN A 71 -10.98 7.37 -13.32
C ASN A 71 -12.49 7.40 -13.05
N GLU A 72 -13.15 8.38 -13.66
CA GLU A 72 -14.61 8.60 -13.55
C GLU A 72 -15.43 7.42 -14.14
N ALA A 73 -14.98 6.83 -15.25
CA ALA A 73 -15.68 5.73 -15.91
C ALA A 73 -15.78 4.45 -15.03
N ALA A 74 -14.87 4.29 -14.08
CA ALA A 74 -14.88 3.24 -13.05
C ALA A 74 -15.77 3.60 -11.83
N GLY A 75 -16.45 4.75 -11.86
CA GLY A 75 -17.31 5.23 -10.78
C GLY A 75 -16.58 5.93 -9.63
N HIS A 76 -15.32 6.33 -9.83
CA HIS A 76 -14.57 7.09 -8.83
C HIS A 76 -14.93 8.58 -8.87
N GLU A 77 -14.87 9.23 -7.70
CA GLU A 77 -15.17 10.66 -7.56
C GLU A 77 -13.93 11.48 -7.95
N ILE A 78 -13.77 11.77 -9.25
CA ILE A 78 -12.63 12.53 -9.79
C ILE A 78 -13.03 13.28 -11.06
N SER A 79 -12.55 14.51 -11.23
CA SER A 79 -12.74 15.25 -12.47
C SER A 79 -11.71 14.85 -13.54
N PRO A 80 -12.02 14.93 -14.85
CA PRO A 80 -11.06 14.62 -15.92
C PRO A 80 -9.74 15.39 -15.81
N ASP A 81 -9.78 16.65 -15.39
CA ASP A 81 -8.60 17.52 -15.26
C ASP A 81 -7.66 17.08 -14.12
N GLU A 82 -8.18 16.42 -13.08
CA GLU A 82 -7.42 15.94 -11.93
C GLU A 82 -6.86 14.52 -12.12
N GLN A 83 -7.42 13.73 -13.06
CA GLN A 83 -7.08 12.32 -13.23
C GLN A 83 -5.58 12.10 -13.43
N THR A 84 -4.94 12.91 -14.27
CA THR A 84 -3.50 12.77 -14.53
C THR A 84 -2.67 13.00 -13.26
N SER A 85 -2.93 14.10 -12.54
CA SER A 85 -2.16 14.42 -11.32
C SER A 85 -2.38 13.40 -10.21
N VAL A 86 -3.62 12.95 -10.00
CA VAL A 86 -3.97 11.99 -8.94
C VAL A 86 -3.34 10.62 -9.21
N ASN A 87 -3.37 10.14 -10.46
CA ASN A 87 -2.77 8.86 -10.78
C ASN A 87 -1.22 8.92 -10.75
N GLN A 88 -0.62 10.05 -11.13
CA GLN A 88 0.82 10.25 -10.93
C GLN A 88 1.22 10.21 -9.44
N GLU A 89 0.43 10.83 -8.56
CA GLU A 89 0.62 10.75 -7.12
C GLU A 89 0.47 9.32 -6.62
N LEU A 90 -0.60 8.62 -7.05
CA LEU A 90 -0.84 7.23 -6.69
C LEU A 90 0.31 6.31 -7.14
N ASP A 91 0.81 6.46 -8.37
CA ASP A 91 1.89 5.63 -8.90
C ASP A 91 3.23 5.88 -8.19
N LYS A 92 3.48 7.12 -7.78
CA LYS A 92 4.61 7.44 -6.90
C LYS A 92 4.48 6.74 -5.56
N LEU A 93 3.31 6.80 -4.93
CA LEU A 93 3.05 6.17 -3.64
C LEU A 93 3.14 4.63 -3.72
N LYS A 94 2.58 4.03 -4.78
CA LYS A 94 2.72 2.58 -5.08
C LYS A 94 4.20 2.18 -5.13
N SER A 95 4.99 2.92 -5.92
CA SER A 95 6.42 2.64 -6.09
C SER A 95 7.18 2.78 -4.77
N GLN A 96 6.89 3.83 -4.00
CA GLN A 96 7.49 4.05 -2.68
C GLN A 96 7.15 2.93 -1.69
N LEU A 97 5.88 2.52 -1.62
CA LEU A 97 5.44 1.44 -0.74
C LEU A 97 6.15 0.13 -1.09
N TYR A 98 6.18 -0.22 -2.38
CA TYR A 98 6.81 -1.44 -2.85
C TYR A 98 8.31 -1.49 -2.46
N LEU A 99 9.05 -0.40 -2.73
CA LEU A 99 10.48 -0.34 -2.41
C LEU A 99 10.73 -0.45 -0.91
N LEU A 100 10.02 0.32 -0.08
CA LEU A 100 10.19 0.29 1.38
C LEU A 100 9.92 -1.11 1.96
N VAL A 101 8.86 -1.77 1.47
CA VAL A 101 8.50 -3.13 1.93
C VAL A 101 9.52 -4.16 1.47
N GLN A 102 10.01 -4.07 0.22
CA GLN A 102 11.06 -4.96 -0.28
C GLN A 102 12.36 -4.82 0.52
N GLU A 103 12.77 -3.59 0.80
CA GLU A 103 13.99 -3.33 1.54
C GLU A 103 13.90 -3.82 2.99
N GLU A 104 12.81 -3.50 3.70
CA GLU A 104 12.61 -3.97 5.07
C GLU A 104 12.56 -5.50 5.14
N ARG A 105 11.89 -6.15 4.18
CA ARG A 105 11.87 -7.62 4.10
C ARG A 105 13.26 -8.19 3.88
N THR A 106 14.07 -7.56 3.03
CA THR A 106 15.44 -7.98 2.75
C THR A 106 16.32 -7.84 4.00
N GLU A 107 16.21 -6.73 4.72
CA GLU A 107 16.95 -6.50 5.97
C GLU A 107 16.59 -7.53 7.04
N LEU A 108 15.31 -7.86 7.19
CA LEU A 108 14.86 -8.91 8.10
C LEU A 108 15.40 -10.30 7.72
N ASN A 109 15.72 -10.55 6.46
CA ASN A 109 16.29 -11.83 6.00
C ASN A 109 17.82 -11.90 6.16
N THR A 110 18.52 -10.77 6.13
CA THR A 110 19.98 -10.71 6.31
C THR A 110 20.43 -10.59 7.77
N GLY A 111 19.49 -10.36 8.70
CA GLY A 111 19.75 -10.17 10.12
C GLY A 111 19.59 -11.42 11.01
N GLU A 112 19.51 -12.61 10.41
CA GLU A 112 19.62 -13.92 11.09
C GLU A 112 21.05 -14.46 11.02
#